data_AF-A0A518ATG8-F1
#
_entry.id   AF-A0A518ATG8-F1
#
_cell.length_a   1.000
_cell.length_b   1.000
_cell.length_c   1.000
_cell.angle_alpha   90.00
_cell.angle_beta   90.00
_cell.angle_gamma   90.00
#
_symmetry.space_group_name_H-M   'P 1'
#
loop_
_entity.id
_entity.type
_entity.pdbx_description
1 polymer ?
#
loop_
_entity_poly.entity_id
_entity_poly.type
_entity_poly.pdbx_seq_one_letter_code
_entity_poly.pdbx_strand_id
1 'polypeptide(L)'
;MAFLGWLRSKWSPRYRAYWLYQRGVFRAKAGLTSQAIQDYCDVIDIAQTPPSVRAMARYNWALLLWASGEQEQAHQELTNVLEDAGAPERVKAEARRKILRISRSSERSDPIEK
;
A
#
# COMPACT_ATOMS: atom_id res chain seq x y z
N MET A 1 -2.12 12.24 -38.89
CA MET A 1 -2.79 12.54 -37.61
C MET A 1 -1.94 12.11 -36.40
N ALA A 2 -0.72 12.64 -36.25
CA ALA A 2 0.24 12.18 -35.22
C ALA A 2 0.31 13.09 -33.97
N PHE A 3 -0.34 14.26 -33.99
CA PHE A 3 -0.39 15.20 -32.86
C PHE A 3 -1.27 14.69 -31.69
N LEU A 4 -2.31 13.91 -31.99
CA LEU A 4 -3.20 13.30 -30.98
C LEU A 4 -2.56 12.11 -30.23
N GLY A 5 -1.54 11.46 -30.80
CA GLY A 5 -0.74 10.41 -30.13
C GLY A 5 0.30 10.98 -29.16
N TRP A 6 0.77 12.20 -29.42
CA TRP A 6 1.74 12.92 -28.61
C TRP A 6 1.15 13.45 -27.28
N LEU A 7 -0.12 13.90 -27.28
CA LEU A 7 -0.86 14.24 -26.05
C LEU A 7 -1.26 13.02 -25.19
N ARG A 8 -1.47 11.83 -25.80
CA ARG A 8 -1.80 10.58 -25.07
C ARG A 8 -0.67 10.11 -24.13
N SER A 9 0.55 10.56 -24.41
CA SER A 9 1.77 10.22 -23.66
C SER A 9 2.07 11.19 -22.50
N LYS A 10 1.23 12.20 -22.28
CA LYS A 10 1.38 13.22 -21.22
C LYS A 10 0.69 12.80 -19.91
N TRP A 11 0.75 11.57 -19.46
CA TRP A 11 1.91 10.95 -18.80
C TRP A 11 1.45 9.51 -18.57
N SER A 12 2.20 8.49 -19.00
CA SER A 12 1.77 7.08 -18.83
C SER A 12 1.32 6.85 -17.38
N PRO A 13 0.03 6.57 -17.13
CA PRO A 13 -0.48 6.43 -15.76
C PRO A 13 0.26 5.34 -14.98
N ARG A 14 0.72 4.31 -15.69
CA ARG A 14 1.59 3.25 -15.15
C ARG A 14 2.95 3.77 -14.70
N TYR A 15 3.59 4.62 -15.51
CA TYR A 15 4.84 5.25 -15.13
C TYR A 15 4.67 6.18 -13.92
N ARG A 16 3.60 6.99 -13.92
CA ARG A 16 3.26 7.86 -12.78
C ARG A 16 3.06 7.05 -11.50
N ALA A 17 2.29 5.96 -11.57
CA ALA A 17 2.06 5.07 -10.43
C ALA A 17 3.37 4.45 -9.93
N TYR A 18 4.23 3.95 -10.83
CA TYR A 18 5.52 3.40 -10.43
C TYR A 18 6.43 4.45 -9.79
N TRP A 19 6.48 5.65 -10.36
CA TRP A 19 7.29 6.75 -9.83
C TRP A 19 6.82 7.18 -8.44
N LEU A 20 5.51 7.37 -8.26
CA LEU A 20 4.92 7.70 -6.95
C LEU A 20 5.22 6.60 -5.93
N TYR A 21 5.07 5.33 -6.32
CA TYR A 21 5.41 4.20 -5.45
C TYR A 21 6.87 4.24 -4.98
N GLN A 22 7.82 4.44 -5.90
CA GLN A 22 9.24 4.52 -5.54
C GLN A 22 9.55 5.74 -4.67
N ARG A 23 8.90 6.89 -4.95
CA ARG A 23 9.03 8.09 -4.13
C ARG A 23 8.48 7.87 -2.71
N GLY A 24 7.34 7.21 -2.59
CA GLY A 24 6.75 6.81 -1.32
C GLY A 24 7.66 5.88 -0.53
N VAL A 25 8.29 4.89 -1.18
CA VAL A 25 9.28 4.01 -0.55
C VAL A 25 10.48 4.79 -0.03
N PHE A 26 11.01 5.73 -0.82
CA PHE A 26 12.13 6.56 -0.40
C PHE A 26 11.77 7.44 0.80
N ARG A 27 10.61 8.11 0.76
CA ARG A 27 10.10 8.94 1.86
C ARG A 27 9.85 8.14 3.13
N ALA A 28 9.29 6.94 3.02
CA ALA A 28 9.09 6.04 4.16
C ALA A 28 10.43 5.68 4.82
N LYS A 29 11.46 5.36 4.03
CA LYS A 29 12.81 5.10 4.54
C LYS A 29 13.45 6.32 5.20
N ALA A 30 13.14 7.52 4.72
CA ALA A 30 13.58 8.79 5.31
C ALA A 30 12.77 9.21 6.56
N GLY A 31 11.80 8.41 7.01
CA GLY A 31 10.93 8.76 8.14
C GLY A 31 9.85 9.80 7.81
N LEU A 32 9.68 10.16 6.54
CA LEU A 32 8.66 11.12 6.07
C LEU A 32 7.31 10.42 5.89
N THR A 33 6.78 9.85 6.97
CA THR A 33 5.61 8.96 6.98
C THR A 33 4.39 9.56 6.28
N SER A 34 3.99 10.80 6.62
CA SER A 34 2.81 11.43 6.02
C SER A 34 2.93 11.62 4.50
N GLN A 35 4.12 12.00 4.02
CA GLN A 35 4.36 12.18 2.58
C GLN A 35 4.40 10.84 1.85
N ALA A 36 4.90 9.78 2.50
CA ALA A 36 4.89 8.44 1.95
C ALA A 36 3.47 7.86 1.85
N ILE A 37 2.64 8.08 2.87
CA ILE A 37 1.21 7.70 2.84
C ILE A 37 0.52 8.39 1.66
N GLN A 38 0.71 9.71 1.51
CA GLN A 38 0.13 10.46 0.39
C GLN A 38 0.53 9.86 -0.97
N ASP A 39 1.82 9.52 -1.14
CA ASP A 39 2.30 8.88 -2.36
C ASP A 39 1.64 7.51 -2.62
N TYR A 40 1.43 6.70 -1.58
CA TYR A 40 0.77 5.40 -1.73
C TYR A 40 -0.73 5.52 -2.04
N CYS A 41 -1.43 6.48 -1.42
CA CYS A 41 -2.82 6.78 -1.76
C CYS A 41 -2.95 7.20 -3.23
N ASP A 42 -2.10 8.12 -3.69
CA ASP A 42 -2.09 8.56 -5.09
C ASP A 42 -1.85 7.38 -6.07
N VAL A 43 -1.05 6.38 -5.69
CA VAL A 43 -0.84 5.17 -6.50
C VAL A 43 -2.10 4.31 -6.60
N ILE A 44 -2.81 4.15 -5.49
CA ILE A 44 -4.02 3.33 -5.39
C ILE A 44 -5.16 3.96 -6.22
N ASP A 45 -5.24 5.29 -6.22
CA ASP A 45 -6.29 6.05 -6.93
C ASP A 45 -6.10 6.10 -8.45
N ILE A 46 -4.89 5.83 -8.96
CA ILE A 46 -4.65 5.74 -10.40
C ILE A 46 -5.29 4.45 -10.94
N ALA A 47 -6.41 4.59 -11.65
CA ALA A 47 -7.19 3.47 -12.20
C ALA A 47 -6.37 2.49 -13.07
N GLN A 48 -5.35 2.99 -13.77
CA GLN A 48 -4.50 2.20 -14.67
C GLN A 48 -3.23 1.65 -13.98
N THR A 49 -3.13 1.75 -12.65
CA THR A 49 -2.02 1.19 -11.87
C THR A 49 -1.96 -0.33 -12.06
N PRO A 50 -0.79 -0.90 -12.38
CA PRO A 50 -0.62 -2.34 -12.42
C PRO A 50 -1.00 -2.96 -11.07
N PRO A 51 -1.76 -4.07 -11.04
CA PRO A 51 -2.19 -4.69 -9.79
C PRO A 51 -1.04 -5.00 -8.82
N SER A 52 0.13 -5.36 -9.34
CA SER A 52 1.34 -5.56 -8.55
C SER A 52 1.80 -4.30 -7.80
N VAL A 53 1.83 -3.15 -8.47
CA VAL A 53 2.25 -1.88 -7.88
C VAL A 53 1.21 -1.38 -6.87
N ARG A 54 -0.08 -1.52 -7.19
CA ARG A 54 -1.18 -1.16 -6.29
C ARG A 54 -1.14 -1.98 -5.00
N ALA A 55 -0.99 -3.30 -5.12
CA ALA A 55 -0.89 -4.19 -3.96
C ALA A 55 0.33 -3.88 -3.08
N MET A 56 1.48 -3.59 -3.69
CA MET A 56 2.68 -3.19 -2.94
C MET A 56 2.53 -1.84 -2.25
N ALA A 57 1.91 -0.86 -2.90
CA ALA A 57 1.62 0.45 -2.30
C ALA A 57 0.68 0.31 -1.09
N ARG A 58 -0.40 -0.46 -1.25
CA ARG A 58 -1.37 -0.74 -0.18
C ARG A 58 -0.76 -1.48 1.00
N TYR A 59 0.07 -2.50 0.73
CA TYR A 59 0.83 -3.20 1.76
C TYR A 59 1.78 -2.25 2.53
N ASN A 60 2.54 -1.41 1.83
CA ASN A 60 3.46 -0.47 2.47
C ASN A 60 2.73 0.60 3.27
N TRP A 61 1.57 1.06 2.79
CA TRP A 61 0.70 1.97 3.54
C TRP A 61 0.23 1.33 4.85
N ALA A 62 -0.25 0.09 4.81
CA ALA A 62 -0.63 -0.64 6.01
C ALA A 62 0.52 -0.80 7.02
N LEU A 63 1.76 -0.97 6.56
CA LEU A 63 2.93 -1.00 7.44
C LEU A 63 3.17 0.35 8.15
N LEU A 64 2.92 1.47 7.46
CA LEU A 64 3.04 2.81 8.04
C LEU A 64 1.93 3.07 9.06
N LEU A 65 0.68 2.68 8.76
CA LEU A 65 -0.44 2.76 9.72
C LEU A 65 -0.16 1.94 10.97
N TRP A 66 0.37 0.72 10.80
CA TRP A 66 0.74 -0.10 11.94
C TRP A 66 1.83 0.55 12.80
N ALA A 67 2.83 1.18 12.15
CA ALA A 67 3.90 1.89 12.84
C ALA A 67 3.42 3.17 13.53
N SER A 68 2.34 3.82 13.05
CA SER A 68 1.69 4.96 13.71
C SER A 68 0.73 4.57 14.83
N GLY A 69 0.50 3.27 15.06
CA GLY A 69 -0.42 2.75 16.07
C GLY A 69 -1.85 2.55 15.57
N GLU A 70 -2.13 2.81 14.30
CA GLU A 70 -3.44 2.64 13.66
C GLU A 70 -3.64 1.17 13.22
N GLN A 71 -3.63 0.26 14.20
CA GLN A 71 -3.59 -1.19 13.94
C GLN A 71 -4.84 -1.71 13.21
N GLU A 72 -6.02 -1.17 13.52
CA GLU A 72 -7.28 -1.57 12.88
C GLU A 72 -7.29 -1.21 11.38
N GLN A 73 -6.93 0.04 11.06
CA GLN A 73 -6.81 0.46 9.66
C GLN A 73 -5.72 -0.31 8.93
N ALA A 74 -4.59 -0.58 9.58
CA ALA A 74 -3.55 -1.42 9.01
C ALA A 74 -4.07 -2.84 8.69
N HIS A 75 -4.85 -3.45 9.58
CA HIS A 75 -5.46 -4.75 9.36
C HIS A 75 -6.43 -4.74 8.18
N GLN A 76 -7.28 -3.71 8.09
CA GLN A 76 -8.20 -3.52 6.97
C GLN A 76 -7.46 -3.39 5.63
N GLU A 77 -6.42 -2.57 5.56
CA GLU A 77 -5.65 -2.39 4.32
C GLU A 77 -4.87 -3.65 3.91
N LEU A 78 -4.40 -4.45 4.88
CA LEU A 78 -3.81 -5.76 4.58
C LEU A 78 -4.86 -6.75 4.06
N THR A 79 -6.09 -6.70 4.58
CA THR A 79 -7.22 -7.52 4.10
C THR A 79 -7.56 -7.15 2.66
N ASN A 80 -7.62 -5.86 2.33
CA ASN A 80 -7.81 -5.37 0.97
C ASN A 80 -6.74 -5.92 -0.02
N VAL A 81 -5.50 -6.11 0.43
CA VAL A 81 -4.44 -6.74 -0.39
C VAL A 81 -4.73 -8.22 -0.66
N LEU A 82 -5.34 -8.94 0.28
CA LEU A 82 -5.71 -10.35 0.10
C LEU A 82 -6.87 -10.52 -0.86
N GLU A 83 -7.82 -9.60 -0.81
CA GLU A 83 -9.04 -9.57 -1.64
C GLU A 83 -8.76 -9.14 -3.09
N ASP A 84 -7.70 -8.36 -3.36
CA ASP A 84 -7.33 -7.99 -4.74
C ASP A 84 -6.91 -9.23 -5.53
N ALA A 85 -7.79 -9.69 -6.44
CA ALA A 85 -7.56 -10.84 -7.31
C ALA A 85 -6.31 -10.68 -8.20
N GLY A 86 -5.92 -9.43 -8.53
CA GLY A 86 -4.72 -9.13 -9.31
C GLY A 86 -3.44 -8.98 -8.48
N ALA A 87 -3.53 -9.00 -7.15
CA ALA A 87 -2.34 -8.87 -6.30
C ALA A 87 -1.44 -10.12 -6.41
N PRO A 88 -0.11 -9.96 -6.55
CA PRO A 88 0.81 -11.09 -6.59
C PRO A 88 0.77 -11.92 -5.31
N GLU A 89 0.83 -13.25 -5.42
CA GLU A 89 0.77 -14.15 -4.26
C GLU A 89 1.87 -13.87 -3.22
N ARG A 90 3.04 -13.42 -3.64
CA ARG A 90 4.11 -13.01 -2.70
C ARG A 90 3.64 -11.89 -1.78
N VAL A 91 2.95 -10.88 -2.32
CA VAL A 91 2.44 -9.74 -1.55
C VAL A 91 1.31 -10.19 -0.63
N LYS A 92 0.43 -11.07 -1.10
CA LYS A 92 -0.62 -11.68 -0.26
C LYS A 92 -0.04 -12.50 0.88
N ALA A 93 0.99 -13.31 0.63
CA ALA A 93 1.64 -14.11 1.66
C ALA A 93 2.25 -13.22 2.76
N GLU A 94 2.90 -12.12 2.39
CA GLU A 94 3.42 -11.14 3.36
C GLU A 94 2.30 -10.41 4.12
N ALA A 95 1.18 -10.10 3.45
CA ALA A 95 0.02 -9.51 4.11
C ALA A 95 -0.61 -10.46 5.14
N ARG A 96 -0.81 -11.74 4.81
CA ARG A 96 -1.27 -12.79 5.75
C ARG A 96 -0.35 -12.88 6.97
N ARG A 97 0.97 -12.94 6.75
CA ARG A 97 1.97 -12.96 7.83
C ARG A 97 1.86 -11.74 8.74
N LYS A 98 1.63 -10.55 8.17
CA LYS A 98 1.52 -9.32 8.94
C LYS A 98 0.22 -9.27 9.76
N ILE A 99 -0.91 -9.68 9.19
CA ILE A 99 -2.19 -9.82 9.91
C ILE A 99 -2.02 -10.72 11.14
N LEU A 100 -1.44 -11.91 10.99
CA LEU A 100 -1.21 -12.84 12.11
C LEU A 100 -0.36 -12.23 13.24
N ARG A 101 0.58 -11.33 12.91
CA ARG A 101 1.36 -10.61 13.92
C ARG A 101 0.56 -9.53 14.62
N ILE A 102 -0.32 -8.84 13.90
CA ILE A 102 -1.22 -7.82 14.46
C ILE A 102 -2.21 -8.48 15.43
N SER A 103 -2.88 -9.55 15.02
CA SER A 103 -3.85 -10.27 15.86
C SER A 103 -3.22 -10.82 17.15
N ARG A 104 -2.01 -11.36 17.07
CA ARG A 104 -1.25 -11.81 18.26
C ARG A 104 -0.86 -10.66 19.19
N SER A 105 -0.66 -9.46 18.63
CA SER A 105 -0.34 -8.28 19.42
C SER A 105 -1.58 -7.78 20.16
N SER A 106 -2.75 -7.78 19.53
CA SER A 106 -4.00 -7.34 20.14
C SER A 106 -4.46 -8.29 21.24
N GLU A 107 -4.40 -9.60 21.02
CA GLU A 107 -4.74 -10.63 22.03
C GLU A 107 -3.88 -10.55 23.29
N ARG A 108 -2.63 -10.06 23.18
CA ARG A 108 -1.72 -9.91 24.32
C ARG A 108 -1.98 -8.63 25.12
N SER A 109 -2.59 -7.61 24.53
CA SER A 109 -2.90 -6.33 25.17
C SER A 109 -4.21 -6.31 25.94
N ASP A 110 -5.09 -7.30 25.74
CA ASP A 110 -6.29 -7.45 26.57
C ASP A 110 -5.89 -7.98 27.95
N PRO A 111 -6.03 -7.20 29.04
CA PRO A 111 -5.77 -7.70 30.38
C PRO A 111 -6.81 -8.78 30.68
N ILE A 112 -6.36 -9.93 31.18
CA ILE A 112 -7.25 -10.90 31.81
C ILE A 112 -7.82 -10.21 33.05
N GLU A 113 -8.99 -9.58 32.94
CA GLU A 113 -9.78 -9.20 34.10
C GLU A 113 -10.09 -10.49 34.88
N LYS A 114 -9.52 -10.56 36.09
CA LYS A 114 -9.83 -11.56 37.11
C LYS A 114 -10.72 -10.93 38.15
#